data_AF-A0AA42YBS6-F1
#
_entry.id   AF-A0AA42YBS6-F1
#
_cell.length_a   1.000
_cell.length_b   1.000
_cell.length_c   1.000
_cell.angle_alpha   90.00
_cell.angle_beta   90.00
_cell.angle_gamma   90.00
#
_symmetry.space_group_name_H-M   'P 1'
#
loop_
_entity.id
_entity.type
_entity.pdbx_description
1 polymer ?
#
loop_
_entity_poly.entity_id
_entity_poly.type
_entity_poly.pdbx_seq_one_letter_code
_entity_poly.pdbx_strand_id
1 'polypeptide(L)' 'DYVAQGCTRSQAACMMTGQATGTAAALAITAGVEPRAVDIVALQRVLVAQNQII' A
#
# COMPACT_ATOMS: atom_id res chain seq x y z
N ASP A 1 -7.36 28.72 -7.01
CA ASP A 1 -8.11 27.49 -6.74
C ASP A 1 -7.80 26.24 -7.56
N TYR A 2 -7.40 26.30 -8.84
CA TYR A 2 -7.20 25.09 -9.65
C TYR A 2 -6.05 24.15 -9.19
N VAL A 3 -4.97 24.71 -8.64
CA VAL A 3 -3.75 23.95 -8.26
C VAL A 3 -3.99 23.01 -7.07
N ALA A 4 -4.86 23.39 -6.13
CA ALA A 4 -5.17 22.59 -4.94
C ALA A 4 -5.84 21.26 -5.31
N GLN A 5 -6.74 21.25 -6.29
CA GLN A 5 -7.44 20.03 -6.72
C GLN A 5 -6.50 19.01 -7.41
N GLY A 6 -5.50 19.48 -8.15
CA GLY A 6 -4.48 18.62 -8.77
C GLY A 6 -3.59 17.93 -7.73
N CYS A 7 -3.17 18.66 -6.69
CA CYS A 7 -2.37 18.12 -5.59
C CYS A 7 -3.14 17.09 -4.75
N THR A 8 -4.43 17.31 -4.48
CA THR A 8 -5.27 16.36 -3.72
C THR A 8 -5.42 15.02 -4.45
N ARG A 9 -5.47 15.03 -5.79
CA ARG A 9 -5.55 13.80 -6.59
C ARG A 9 -4.27 12.96 -6.51
N SER A 10 -3.10 13.60 -6.46
CA SER A 10 -1.81 12.90 -6.35
C SER A 10 -1.55 12.36 -4.94
N GLN A 11 -2.02 13.08 -3.91
CA GLN A 11 -1.87 12.66 -2.50
C GLN A 11 -2.47 11.28 -2.21
N ALA A 12 -3.62 10.97 -2.81
CA ALA A 12 -4.25 9.66 -2.65
C ALA A 12 -3.33 8.50 -3.09
N ALA A 13 -2.66 8.64 -4.23
CA ALA A 13 -1.72 7.62 -4.73
C ALA A 13 -0.51 7.45 -3.81
N CYS A 14 0.04 8.56 -3.29
CA CYS A 14 1.14 8.51 -2.32
C CYS A 14 0.73 7.82 -1.01
N MET A 15 -0.45 8.15 -0.47
CA MET A 15 -0.97 7.52 0.75
C MET A 15 -1.21 6.02 0.56
N MET A 16 -1.80 5.62 -0.56
CA MET A 16 -2.02 4.21 -0.91
C MET A 16 -0.70 3.45 -1.04
N THR A 17 0.30 4.05 -1.68
CA THR A 17 1.63 3.44 -1.82
C THR A 17 2.32 3.27 -0.46
N GLY A 18 2.19 4.27 0.42
CA GLY A 18 2.69 4.19 1.79
C GLY A 18 2.06 3.04 2.59
N GLN A 19 0.74 2.87 2.48
CA GLN A 19 0.02 1.77 3.13
C GLN A 19 0.42 0.40 2.57
N ALA A 20 0.47 0.24 1.26
CA ALA A 20 0.93 -0.99 0.63
C ALA A 20 2.35 -1.38 1.07
N THR A 21 3.25 -0.40 1.13
CA THR A 21 4.64 -0.61 1.59
C THR A 21 4.70 -1.04 3.05
N GLY A 22 3.94 -0.37 3.94
CA GLY A 22 3.88 -0.72 5.36
C GLY A 22 3.33 -2.14 5.59
N THR A 23 2.24 -2.50 4.91
CA THR A 23 1.66 -3.84 4.98
C THR A 23 2.63 -4.90 4.44
N ALA A 24 3.34 -4.62 3.33
CA ALA A 24 4.35 -5.52 2.80
C ALA A 24 5.51 -5.75 3.79
N ALA A 25 5.97 -4.69 4.46
CA ALA A 25 7.01 -4.79 5.49
C ALA A 25 6.55 -5.62 6.69
N ALA A 26 5.31 -5.43 7.16
CA ALA A 26 4.74 -6.23 8.22
C ALA A 26 4.69 -7.72 7.84
N LEU A 27 4.21 -8.03 6.62
CA LEU A 27 4.16 -9.41 6.12
C LEU A 27 5.55 -10.04 6.00
N ALA A 28 6.55 -9.28 5.53
CA ALA A 28 7.93 -9.75 5.44
C ALA A 28 8.49 -10.17 6.80
N ILE A 29 8.32 -9.31 7.81
CA ILE A 29 8.80 -9.56 9.18
C ILE A 29 8.06 -10.74 9.81
N THR A 30 6.73 -10.79 9.67
CA THR A 30 5.92 -11.89 10.24
C THR A 30 6.23 -13.23 9.61
N ALA A 31 6.49 -13.28 8.30
CA ALA A 31 6.85 -14.52 7.60
C ALA A 31 8.34 -14.86 7.68
N GLY A 32 9.19 -13.97 8.21
CA GLY A 32 10.64 -14.14 8.26
C GLY A 32 11.30 -14.19 6.88
N VAL A 33 10.69 -13.54 5.89
CA VAL A 33 11.17 -13.53 4.51
C VAL A 33 11.76 -12.19 4.13
N GLU A 34 12.63 -12.18 3.12
CA GLU A 34 13.13 -10.94 2.56
C GLU A 34 12.01 -10.17 1.85
N PRO A 35 12.07 -8.83 1.77
CA PRO A 35 11.03 -8.02 1.12
C PRO A 35 10.67 -8.45 -0.32
N ARG A 36 11.66 -8.97 -1.06
CA ARG A 36 11.48 -9.51 -2.42
C ARG A 36 10.71 -10.82 -2.49
N ALA A 37 10.58 -11.52 -1.37
CA ALA A 37 9.91 -12.81 -1.24
C ALA A 37 8.52 -12.67 -0.56
N VAL A 38 8.06 -11.44 -0.31
CA VAL A 38 6.71 -11.18 0.18
C VAL A 38 5.69 -11.70 -0.82
N ASP A 39 4.71 -12.46 -0.34
CA ASP A 39 3.58 -12.92 -1.15
C ASP A 39 2.67 -11.74 -1.51
N ILE A 40 2.68 -11.39 -2.80
CA ILE A 40 1.88 -10.31 -3.35
C ILE A 40 0.37 -10.60 -3.24
N VAL A 41 -0.05 -11.86 -3.32
CA VAL A 41 -1.46 -12.24 -3.17
C VAL A 41 -1.91 -12.02 -1.72
N ALA A 42 -1.08 -12.40 -0.75
CA ALA A 42 -1.35 -12.12 0.65
C ALA A 42 -1.43 -10.61 0.92
N LEU A 43 -0.49 -9.83 0.37
CA LEU A 43 -0.51 -8.36 0.46
C LEU A 43 -1.80 -7.76 -0.11
N GLN A 44 -2.20 -8.15 -1.31
CA GLN A 44 -3.43 -7.66 -1.94
C GLN A 44 -4.68 -8.05 -1.13
N ARG A 45 -4.74 -9.26 -0.58
CA ARG A 45 -5.86 -9.68 0.28
C ARG A 45 -5.99 -8.81 1.51
N VAL A 46 -4.87 -8.45 2.15
CA VAL A 46 -4.88 -7.55 3.31
C VAL A 46 -5.35 -6.16 2.92
N LEU A 47 -4.86 -5.61 1.80
CA LEU A 47 -5.27 -4.29 1.32
C LEU A 47 -6.76 -4.24 0.92
N VAL A 48 -7.27 -5.29 0.25
CA VAL A 48 -8.70 -5.43 -0.06
C VAL A 48 -9.53 -5.50 1.22
N ALA A 49 -9.09 -6.27 2.22
CA ALA A 49 -9.77 -6.34 3.52
C ALA A 49 -9.78 -5.00 4.25
N GLN A 50 -8.77 -4.16 4.03
CA GLN A 50 -8.67 -2.79 4.54
C GLN A 50 -9.39 -1.76 3.64
N ASN A 51 -10.11 -2.22 2.62
CA ASN A 51 -10.81 -1.39 1.63
C ASN A 51 -9.87 -0.40 0.90
N GLN A 52 -8.58 -0.74 0.81
CA GLN A 52 -7.54 -0.03 0.07
C GLN A 52 -7.39 -0.67 -1.31
N ILE A 53 -8.34 -0.35 -2.18
CA ILE A 53 -8.41 -0.78 -3.58
C ILE A 53 -8.24 0.45 -4.47
N ILE A 54 -7.47 0.29 -5.55
CA ILE A 54 -7.21 1.33 -6.55
C ILE A 54 -8.37 1.42 -7.54
#